data_AF-A0A9J6GN31-F1
#
_entry.id   AF-A0A9J6GN31-F1
#
_cell.length_a   1.000
_cell.length_b   1.000
_cell.length_c   1.000
_cell.angle_alpha   90.00
_cell.angle_beta   90.00
_cell.angle_gamma   90.00
#
_symmetry.space_group_name_H-M   'P 1'
#
loop_
_entity.id
_entity.type
_entity.pdbx_description
1 polymer ?
#
loop_
_entity_poly.entity_id
_entity_poly.type
_entity_poly.pdbx_seq_one_letter_code
_entity_poly.pdbx_strand_id
1 'polypeptide(L)'
;MASGGNGSNADKKRKLSSARNVWTTNATSVLIDCWEDRLDDLRGQKRNAGVYADITEALRKLGIERTVAEVRYKIKNLTQTYRSV
;
A
#
# COMPACT_ATOMS: atom_id res chain seq x y z
N MET A 1 -40.88 -3.28 21.28
CA MET A 1 -39.63 -4.03 21.12
C MET A 1 -39.27 -4.05 19.65
N ALA A 2 -38.43 -3.12 19.19
CA ALA A 2 -37.91 -3.13 17.82
C ALA A 2 -36.38 -3.01 17.93
N SER A 3 -35.74 -4.17 18.05
CA SER A 3 -34.28 -4.28 18.10
C SER A 3 -33.74 -4.41 16.69
N GLY A 4 -32.62 -3.73 16.44
CA GLY A 4 -31.58 -4.25 15.55
C GLY A 4 -31.37 -3.47 14.27
N GLY A 5 -30.60 -2.38 14.36
CA GLY A 5 -29.97 -1.74 13.21
C GLY A 5 -28.96 -2.68 12.53
N ASN A 6 -29.04 -2.75 11.21
CA ASN A 6 -28.18 -3.53 10.33
C ASN A 6 -26.87 -2.76 10.06
N GLY A 7 -25.76 -3.20 10.67
CA GLY A 7 -24.42 -2.64 10.47
C GLY A 7 -23.57 -3.52 9.54
N SER A 8 -23.29 -3.00 8.35
CA SER A 8 -22.60 -3.67 7.25
C SER A 8 -21.14 -4.06 7.55
N ASN A 9 -20.93 -5.37 7.64
CA ASN A 9 -19.85 -6.18 7.07
C ASN A 9 -18.73 -5.45 6.28
N ALA A 10 -17.51 -5.23 6.84
CA ALA A 10 -16.27 -5.01 6.04
C ALA A 10 -14.92 -4.97 6.81
N ASP A 11 -14.58 -5.92 7.69
CA ASP A 11 -13.20 -5.97 8.23
C ASP A 11 -12.61 -7.39 8.38
N LYS A 12 -13.33 -8.44 7.98
CA LYS A 12 -12.79 -9.81 7.91
C LYS A 12 -12.02 -10.07 6.61
N LYS A 13 -10.87 -9.43 6.41
CA LYS A 13 -9.86 -9.93 5.45
C LYS A 13 -8.71 -10.62 6.17
N ARG A 14 -9.00 -11.88 6.51
CA ARG A 14 -8.08 -13.01 6.61
C ARG A 14 -6.88 -12.82 5.65
N LYS A 15 -5.67 -12.68 6.18
CA LYS A 15 -4.46 -13.04 5.42
C LYS A 15 -3.71 -14.12 6.20
N LEU A 16 -4.01 -15.34 5.75
CA LEU A 16 -3.27 -16.55 6.00
C LEU A 16 -1.80 -16.29 5.65
N SER A 17 -0.93 -16.59 6.61
CA SER A 17 0.51 -16.74 6.46
C SER A 17 0.91 -17.45 5.16
N SER A 18 1.71 -16.81 4.31
CA SER A 18 2.74 -17.52 3.55
C SER A 18 3.73 -16.55 2.92
N ALA A 19 5.02 -16.86 3.08
CA ALA A 19 6.20 -16.14 2.57
C ALA A 19 6.37 -14.70 3.09
N ARG A 20 7.01 -14.61 4.27
CA ARG A 20 8.00 -13.59 4.68
C ARG A 20 7.98 -12.33 3.79
N ASN A 21 7.59 -11.18 4.35
CA ASN A 21 7.61 -9.81 3.77
C ASN A 21 9.01 -9.36 3.26
N VAL A 22 9.68 -10.19 2.48
CA VAL A 22 10.97 -9.94 1.85
C VAL A 22 10.69 -8.99 0.70
N TRP A 23 10.80 -7.71 1.02
CA TRP A 23 11.01 -6.68 0.03
C TRP A 23 12.43 -6.86 -0.49
N THR A 24 12.55 -7.44 -1.68
CA THR A 24 13.83 -7.49 -2.38
C THR A 24 14.26 -6.07 -2.76
N THR A 25 15.56 -5.87 -2.98
CA THR A 25 16.08 -4.58 -3.46
C THR A 25 15.35 -4.15 -4.73
N ASN A 26 15.14 -5.07 -5.68
CA ASN A 26 14.38 -4.81 -6.90
C ASN A 26 12.94 -4.34 -6.63
N ALA A 27 12.20 -5.04 -5.77
CA ALA A 27 10.84 -4.65 -5.42
C ALA A 27 10.79 -3.28 -4.71
N THR A 28 11.81 -2.95 -3.93
CA THR A 28 11.92 -1.67 -3.24
C THR A 28 12.28 -0.54 -4.21
N SER A 29 13.21 -0.77 -5.15
CA SER A 29 13.56 0.20 -6.21
C SER A 29 12.36 0.51 -7.09
N VAL A 30 11.64 -0.51 -7.56
CA VAL A 30 10.41 -0.34 -8.33
C VAL A 30 9.35 0.44 -7.53
N LEU A 31 9.17 0.12 -6.25
CA LEU A 31 8.24 0.84 -5.39
C LEU A 31 8.61 2.33 -5.30
N ILE A 32 9.89 2.64 -5.11
CA ILE A 32 10.38 4.02 -4.99
C ILE A 32 10.20 4.76 -6.31
N ASP A 33 10.54 4.15 -7.44
CA ASP A 33 10.38 4.72 -8.79
C ASP A 33 8.90 5.06 -9.08
N CYS A 34 7.99 4.09 -8.86
CA CYS A 34 6.55 4.31 -9.00
C CYS A 34 5.99 5.34 -8.00
N TRP A 35 6.62 5.48 -6.83
CA TRP A 35 6.21 6.43 -5.80
C TRP A 35 6.74 7.84 -6.07
N GLU A 36 7.95 7.97 -6.62
CA GLU A 36 8.57 9.23 -7.06
C GLU A 36 7.77 9.88 -8.19
N ASP A 37 7.43 9.10 -9.22
CA ASP A 37 6.65 9.59 -10.36
C ASP A 37 5.28 10.14 -9.92
N ARG A 38 4.73 9.58 -8.83
CA ARG A 38 3.40 9.92 -8.30
C ARG A 38 3.46 10.76 -7.03
N LEU A 39 4.64 11.20 -6.63
CA LEU A 39 4.86 12.00 -5.41
C LEU A 39 4.25 13.40 -5.57
N ASP A 40 4.28 13.94 -6.78
CA ASP A 40 3.64 15.22 -7.11
C ASP A 40 2.11 15.14 -7.00
N ASP A 41 1.52 14.07 -7.54
CA ASP A 41 0.08 13.78 -7.41
C ASP A 41 -0.33 13.55 -5.94
N LEU A 42 0.53 12.88 -5.17
CA LEU A 42 0.35 12.69 -3.73
C LEU A 42 0.39 14.01 -2.94
N ARG A 43 1.12 15.03 -3.41
CA ARG A 43 1.18 16.36 -2.78
C ARG A 43 -0.04 17.23 -3.14
N GLY A 44 -0.61 17.06 -4.32
CA GLY A 44 -1.73 17.85 -4.82
C GLY A 44 -3.13 17.31 -4.47
N GLN A 45 -3.28 15.98 -4.38
CA GLN A 45 -4.60 15.34 -4.20
C GLN A 45 -4.97 15.14 -2.72
N LYS A 46 -6.22 15.50 -2.36
CA LYS A 46 -6.82 15.19 -1.04
C LYS A 46 -7.22 13.71 -0.88
N ARG A 47 -7.19 12.92 -1.97
CA ARG A 47 -7.65 11.52 -2.05
C ARG A 47 -6.61 10.60 -2.71
N ASN A 48 -5.51 10.39 -2.01
CA ASN A 48 -4.36 9.58 -2.44
C ASN A 48 -4.65 8.07 -2.53
N ALA A 49 -5.88 7.62 -2.23
CA ALA A 49 -6.22 6.20 -2.22
C ALA A 49 -6.06 5.54 -3.58
N GLY A 50 -6.32 6.26 -4.67
CA GLY A 50 -6.12 5.78 -6.04
C GLY A 50 -4.64 5.57 -6.37
N VAL A 51 -3.78 6.50 -5.96
CA VAL A 51 -2.33 6.42 -6.20
C VAL A 51 -1.72 5.16 -5.60
N TYR A 52 -2.07 4.81 -4.36
CA TYR A 52 -1.57 3.59 -3.74
C TYR A 52 -2.10 2.31 -4.42
N ALA A 53 -3.31 2.34 -4.96
CA ALA A 53 -3.87 1.21 -5.71
C ALA A 53 -3.11 1.01 -7.03
N ASP A 54 -2.77 2.10 -7.72
CA ASP A 54 -2.02 2.07 -8.97
C ASP A 54 -0.58 1.56 -8.76
N ILE A 55 0.12 2.05 -7.73
CA ILE A 55 1.44 1.53 -7.32
C ILE A 55 1.37 0.03 -7.04
N THR A 56 0.30 -0.42 -6.40
CA THR A 56 0.10 -1.85 -6.11
C THR A 56 -0.12 -2.67 -7.38
N GLU A 57 -0.84 -2.13 -8.35
CA GLU A 57 -1.03 -2.76 -9.65
C GLU A 57 0.27 -2.81 -10.47
N ALA A 58 1.08 -1.76 -10.45
CA ALA A 58 2.39 -1.73 -11.08
C ALA A 58 3.32 -2.81 -10.50
N LEU A 59 3.35 -2.96 -9.17
CA LEU A 59 4.07 -4.05 -8.51
C LEU A 59 3.54 -5.42 -8.94
N ARG A 60 2.21 -5.59 -9.04
CA ARG A 60 1.60 -6.85 -9.46
C ARG A 60 1.97 -7.23 -10.89
N LYS A 61 2.04 -6.26 -11.81
CA LYS A 61 2.49 -6.46 -13.21
C LYS A 61 3.93 -7.00 -13.28
N LEU A 62 4.74 -6.69 -12.27
CA LEU A 62 6.13 -7.16 -12.15
C LEU A 62 6.25 -8.48 -11.38
N GLY A 63 5.13 -9.14 -11.07
CA GLY A 63 5.09 -10.39 -10.31
C GLY A 63 5.20 -10.20 -8.80
N ILE A 64 5.12 -8.96 -8.31
CA ILE A 64 5.21 -8.63 -6.89
C ILE A 64 3.78 -8.49 -6.34
N GLU A 65 3.24 -9.58 -5.80
CA GLU A 65 1.92 -9.59 -5.17
C GLU A 65 1.98 -8.92 -3.79
N ARG A 66 1.75 -7.61 -3.76
CA ARG A 66 1.64 -6.83 -2.52
C ARG A 66 0.27 -6.21 -2.37
N THR A 67 -0.12 -5.96 -1.13
CA THR A 67 -1.38 -5.30 -0.81
C THR A 67 -1.18 -3.79 -0.65
N VAL A 68 -2.17 -2.97 -0.98
CA VAL A 68 -2.14 -1.50 -0.79
C VAL A 68 -1.70 -1.10 0.62
N ALA A 69 -2.12 -1.86 1.65
CA ALA A 69 -1.72 -1.64 3.04
C ALA A 69 -0.22 -1.89 3.28
N GLU A 70 0.37 -2.91 2.65
CA GLU A 70 1.81 -3.21 2.75
C GLU A 70 2.64 -2.15 2.04
N VAL A 71 2.19 -1.71 0.86
CA VAL A 71 2.81 -0.62 0.09
C VAL A 71 2.83 0.66 0.91
N ARG A 72 1.70 1.05 1.51
CA ARG A 72 1.61 2.21 2.40
C ARG A 72 2.56 2.10 3.59
N TYR A 73 2.60 0.94 4.26
CA TYR A 73 3.49 0.73 5.38
C TYR A 73 4.97 0.82 4.96
N LYS A 74 5.32 0.25 3.80
CA LYS A 74 6.67 0.29 3.27
C LYS A 74 7.10 1.71 2.90
N ILE A 75 6.24 2.48 2.21
CA ILE A 75 6.51 3.89 1.89
C ILE A 75 6.66 4.71 3.18
N LYS A 76 5.81 4.49 4.19
CA LYS A 76 5.92 5.14 5.50
C LYS A 76 7.26 4.81 6.19
N ASN A 77 7.68 3.55 6.14
CA ASN A 77 8.95 3.11 6.71
C ASN A 77 10.13 3.73 5.95
N LEU A 78 10.11 3.72 4.61
CA LEU A 78 11.13 4.36 3.77
C LEU A 78 11.22 5.87 4.05
N THR A 79 10.10 6.59 4.04
CA THR A 79 10.10 8.03 4.35
C THR A 79 10.61 8.32 5.76
N GLN A 80 10.31 7.49 6.74
CA GLN A 80 10.83 7.64 8.10
C GLN A 80 12.34 7.36 8.18
N THR A 81 12.83 6.28 7.55
CA THR A 81 14.26 5.94 7.53
C THR A 81 15.09 6.97 6.77
N TYR A 82 14.60 7.45 5.61
CA TYR A 82 15.33 8.43 4.78
C TYR A 82 15.20 9.88 5.27
N ARG A 83 14.19 10.23 6.06
CA ARG A 83 14.08 11.57 6.70
C ARG A 83 14.89 11.72 7.98
N SER A 84 15.45 10.63 8.50
CA SER A 84 16.27 10.63 9.73
C SER A 84 17.77 10.72 9.42
N VAL A 85 18.14 11.38 8.32
CA VAL A 85 19.51 11.74 7.96
C VAL A 85 19.71 13.24 8.09
#